data_AF-A0A2A6JAE9-F1
#
_entry.id   AF-A0A2A6JAE9-F1
#
_cell.length_a   1.000
_cell.length_b   1.000
_cell.length_c   1.000
_cell.angle_alpha   90.00
_cell.angle_beta   90.00
_cell.angle_gamma   90.00
#
_symmetry.space_group_name_H-M   'P 1'
#
loop_
_entity.id
_entity.type
_entity.pdbx_description
1 polymer ?
#
loop_
_entity_poly.entity_id
_entity_poly.type
_entity_poly.pdbx_seq_one_letter_code
_entity_poly.pdbx_strand_id
1 'polypeptide(L)'
;MSAYLPSLGGGMLIGTSAVILLLLNGRIAGVSGIIGRLIQGAGMTTNLAFVLGLLLGPLLYLMMFGDLPTVQITAGWPLIVLAGLLVGFGSRMGSGCTSGHGVLGLARMSLRSMVAVATFLTAGVVAVAVLRALGS
;
A
#
# COMPACT_ATOMS: atom_id res chain seq x y z
N MET A 1 -12.67 9.32 23.25
CA MET A 1 -12.09 7.95 23.25
C MET A 1 -12.61 7.05 22.14
N SER A 2 -13.78 7.31 21.53
CA SER A 2 -14.35 6.52 20.42
C SER A 2 -13.71 6.75 19.04
N ALA A 3 -12.93 7.82 18.84
CA ALA A 3 -12.30 8.14 17.55
C ALA A 3 -11.20 7.15 17.11
N TYR A 4 -10.58 6.42 18.05
CA TYR A 4 -9.46 5.52 17.77
C TYR A 4 -9.88 4.06 17.49
N LEU A 5 -11.10 3.66 17.86
CA LEU A 5 -11.64 2.33 17.57
C LEU A 5 -11.63 1.98 16.07
N PRO A 6 -12.10 2.85 15.14
CA PRO A 6 -12.11 2.50 13.73
C PRO A 6 -10.71 2.35 13.15
N SER A 7 -9.75 3.19 13.55
CA SER A 7 -8.34 3.04 13.14
C SER A 7 -7.70 1.76 13.67
N LEU A 8 -8.02 1.38 14.92
CA LEU A 8 -7.52 0.15 15.52
C LEU A 8 -8.13 -1.09 14.83
N GLY A 9 -9.43 -1.07 14.58
CA GLY A 9 -10.13 -2.14 13.86
C GLY A 9 -9.60 -2.33 12.45
N GLY A 10 -9.41 -1.23 11.70
CA GLY A 10 -8.79 -1.28 10.37
C GLY A 10 -7.37 -1.85 10.40
N GLY A 11 -6.55 -1.42 11.36
CA GLY A 11 -5.20 -1.96 11.55
C GLY A 11 -5.17 -3.46 11.86
N MET A 12 -6.07 -3.93 12.73
CA MET A 12 -6.23 -5.35 13.04
C MET A 12 -6.66 -6.17 11.81
N LEU A 13 -7.59 -5.66 11.00
CA LEU A 13 -8.03 -6.33 9.77
C LEU A 13 -6.90 -6.43 8.73
N ILE A 14 -6.13 -5.36 8.52
CA ILE A 14 -4.97 -5.38 7.61
C ILE A 14 -3.90 -6.35 8.12
N GLY A 15 -3.59 -6.30 9.41
CA GLY A 15 -2.60 -7.18 10.04
C GLY A 15 -2.97 -8.66 9.95
N THR A 16 -4.21 -9.00 10.31
CA THR A 16 -4.73 -10.38 10.22
C THR A 16 -4.75 -10.90 8.79
N SER A 17 -5.20 -10.11 7.82
CA SER A 17 -5.14 -10.46 6.39
C SER A 17 -3.70 -10.75 5.93
N ALA A 18 -2.75 -9.91 6.35
CA ALA A 18 -1.35 -10.04 5.96
C ALA A 18 -0.68 -11.27 6.61
N VAL A 19 -1.05 -11.60 7.86
CA VAL A 19 -0.60 -12.81 8.57
C VAL A 19 -1.20 -14.07 7.93
N ILE A 20 -2.48 -14.07 7.58
CA ILE A 20 -3.14 -15.21 6.91
C ILE A 20 -2.44 -15.50 5.57
N LEU A 21 -2.12 -14.47 4.78
CA LEU A 21 -1.35 -14.64 3.55
C LEU A 21 0.04 -15.21 3.80
N LEU A 22 0.72 -14.75 4.85
CA LEU A 22 2.03 -15.26 5.22
C LEU A 22 1.97 -16.73 5.66
N LEU A 23 0.99 -17.10 6.47
CA LEU A 23 0.84 -18.47 6.97
C LEU A 23 0.42 -19.45 5.88
N LEU A 24 -0.53 -19.06 5.02
CA LEU A 24 -1.04 -19.95 3.96
C LEU A 24 -0.07 -20.09 2.78
N ASN A 25 0.63 -19.02 2.40
CA ASN A 25 1.49 -19.03 1.21
C ASN A 25 2.99 -18.99 1.53
N GLY A 26 3.38 -18.86 2.80
CA GLY A 26 4.77 -18.71 3.23
C GLY A 26 5.43 -17.41 2.76
N ARG A 27 4.64 -16.43 2.31
CA ARG A 27 5.12 -15.28 1.51
C ARG A 27 4.81 -13.95 2.17
N ILE A 28 5.69 -12.98 1.95
CA ILE A 28 5.51 -11.61 2.44
C ILE A 28 4.44 -10.90 1.59
N ALA A 29 3.35 -10.45 2.22
CA ALA A 29 2.29 -9.67 1.57
C ALA A 29 2.84 -8.30 1.12
N GLY A 30 2.87 -8.06 -0.20
CA GLY A 30 3.27 -6.78 -0.77
C GLY A 30 2.59 -6.54 -2.10
N VAL A 31 1.82 -5.44 -2.20
CA VAL A 31 0.97 -5.12 -3.36
C VAL A 31 1.77 -5.11 -4.67
N SER A 32 2.94 -4.46 -4.70
CA SER A 32 3.80 -4.41 -5.90
C SER A 32 4.35 -5.78 -6.30
N GLY A 33 4.62 -6.66 -5.33
CA GLY A 33 5.08 -8.03 -5.60
C GLY A 33 3.97 -8.94 -6.11
N ILE A 34 2.75 -8.76 -5.60
CA ILE A 34 1.55 -9.51 -6.03
C ILE A 34 1.17 -9.11 -7.47
N ILE A 35 1.13 -7.81 -7.77
CA ILE A 35 0.87 -7.30 -9.12
C ILE A 35 1.98 -7.75 -10.08
N GLY A 36 3.25 -7.63 -9.69
CA GLY A 36 4.38 -8.07 -10.52
C GLY A 36 4.34 -9.55 -10.87
N ARG A 37 3.89 -10.41 -9.96
CA ARG A 37 3.71 -11.85 -10.23
C ARG A 37 2.50 -12.17 -11.09
N LEU A 38 1.43 -11.39 -10.96
CA LEU A 38 0.27 -11.51 -11.83
C LEU A 38 0.65 -11.24 -13.29
N ILE A 39 1.49 -10.23 -13.52
CA ILE A 39 2.06 -9.94 -14.86
C ILE A 39 2.96 -11.08 -15.35
N GLN A 40 3.70 -11.74 -14.45
CA GLN A 40 4.55 -12.89 -14.78
C GLN A 40 3.78 -14.23 -14.89
N GLY A 41 2.46 -14.24 -14.68
CA GLY A 41 1.63 -15.46 -14.72
C GLY A 41 1.86 -16.46 -13.58
N ALA A 42 2.63 -16.10 -12.54
CA ALA A 42 2.99 -17.02 -11.46
C ALA A 42 2.01 -16.93 -10.29
N GLY A 43 1.35 -18.05 -9.93
CA GLY A 43 0.43 -18.10 -8.78
C GLY A 43 -0.83 -17.25 -8.97
N MET A 44 -1.42 -17.30 -10.18
CA MET A 44 -2.58 -16.50 -10.59
C MET A 44 -3.76 -16.57 -9.61
N THR A 45 -4.08 -17.75 -9.08
CA THR A 45 -5.24 -17.93 -8.19
C THR A 45 -5.14 -17.09 -6.92
N THR A 46 -4.03 -17.17 -6.18
CA THR A 46 -3.83 -16.39 -4.94
C THR A 46 -3.68 -14.90 -5.22
N ASN A 47 -2.92 -14.54 -6.28
CA ASN A 47 -2.68 -13.14 -6.60
C ASN A 47 -3.94 -12.43 -7.11
N LEU A 48 -4.74 -13.10 -7.96
CA LEU A 48 -6.03 -12.58 -8.40
C LEU A 48 -7.00 -12.46 -7.24
N ALA A 49 -7.10 -13.47 -6.36
CA ALA A 49 -7.97 -13.39 -5.19
C ALA A 49 -7.62 -12.19 -4.30
N PHE A 50 -6.33 -11.90 -4.12
CA PHE A 50 -5.89 -10.73 -3.36
C PHE A 50 -6.24 -9.41 -4.06
N VAL A 51 -5.97 -9.29 -5.36
CA VAL A 51 -6.25 -8.07 -6.14
C VAL A 51 -7.76 -7.82 -6.22
N LEU A 52 -8.56 -8.87 -6.43
CA LEU A 52 -10.01 -8.79 -6.40
C LEU A 52 -10.52 -8.38 -5.01
N GLY A 53 -9.96 -8.93 -3.93
CA GLY A 53 -10.29 -8.51 -2.56
C GLY A 53 -9.97 -7.03 -2.31
N LEU A 54 -8.83 -6.54 -2.81
CA LEU A 54 -8.44 -5.13 -2.72
C LEU A 54 -9.41 -4.22 -3.48
N LEU A 55 -9.86 -4.64 -4.68
CA LEU A 55 -10.83 -3.89 -5.49
C LEU A 55 -12.26 -3.96 -4.93
N LEU A 56 -12.64 -5.07 -4.31
CA LEU A 56 -13.94 -5.24 -3.66
C LEU A 56 -14.07 -4.42 -2.38
N GLY A 57 -12.97 -4.15 -1.67
CA GLY A 57 -13.01 -3.36 -0.43
C GLY A 57 -13.72 -2.00 -0.58
N PRO A 58 -13.29 -1.12 -1.50
CA PRO A 58 -13.96 0.14 -1.79
C PRO A 58 -15.40 -0.03 -2.28
N LEU A 59 -15.70 -1.08 -3.06
CA LEU A 59 -17.05 -1.37 -3.57
C LEU A 59 -18.01 -1.77 -2.44
N LEU A 60 -17.56 -2.61 -1.51
CA LEU A 60 -18.34 -2.99 -0.33
C LEU A 60 -18.55 -1.79 0.60
N TYR A 61 -17.55 -0.93 0.75
CA TYR A 61 -17.68 0.33 1.49
C TYR A 61 -18.78 1.21 0.87
N LEU A 62 -18.77 1.36 -0.46
CA LEU A 62 -19.80 2.05 -1.22
C LEU A 62 -21.20 1.48 -0.95
N MET A 63 -21.32 0.15 -0.95
CA MET A 63 -22.60 -0.53 -0.75
C MET A 63 -23.13 -0.40 0.69
N MET A 64 -22.24 -0.32 1.68
CA MET A 64 -22.62 -0.18 3.09
C MET A 64 -22.90 1.27 3.51
N PHE A 65 -22.13 2.24 3.01
CA PHE A 65 -22.19 3.63 3.44
C PHE A 65 -22.84 4.58 2.43
N GLY A 66 -23.12 4.12 1.21
CA GLY A 66 -23.84 4.87 0.18
C GLY A 66 -23.03 5.98 -0.51
N ASP A 67 -21.94 6.43 0.11
CA ASP A 67 -21.05 7.46 -0.43
C ASP A 67 -19.63 6.93 -0.65
N LEU A 68 -19.04 7.33 -1.77
CA LEU A 68 -17.61 7.23 -1.97
C LEU A 68 -16.92 8.31 -1.11
N PRO A 69 -15.77 8.00 -0.49
CA PRO A 69 -14.95 9.05 0.11
C PRO A 69 -14.65 10.09 -0.97
N THR A 70 -14.84 11.37 -0.64
CA THR A 70 -14.65 12.47 -1.59
C THR A 70 -13.17 12.56 -1.97
N VAL A 71 -12.80 11.91 -3.08
CA VAL A 71 -11.43 11.95 -3.61
C VAL A 71 -11.23 13.31 -4.27
N GLN A 72 -10.79 14.28 -3.48
CA GLN A 72 -10.38 15.59 -3.96
C GLN A 72 -9.00 15.48 -4.59
N ILE A 73 -8.95 15.18 -5.88
CA ILE A 73 -7.71 15.19 -6.66
C ILE A 73 -7.42 16.64 -7.06
N THR A 74 -6.64 17.33 -6.23
CA THR A 74 -6.17 18.70 -6.50
C THR A 74 -4.96 18.72 -7.44
N ALA A 75 -4.39 17.56 -7.78
CA ALA A 75 -3.23 17.43 -8.65
C ALA A 75 -3.61 17.27 -10.12
N GLY A 76 -2.85 17.92 -11.03
CA GLY A 76 -3.01 17.70 -12.47
C GLY A 76 -2.64 16.27 -12.89
N TRP A 77 -3.36 15.72 -13.87
CA TRP A 77 -3.10 14.40 -14.45
C TRP A 77 -1.63 14.10 -14.77
N PRO A 78 -0.83 15.03 -15.33
CA PRO A 78 0.59 14.78 -15.60
C PRO A 78 1.40 14.46 -14.34
N LEU A 79 1.10 15.13 -13.23
CA LEU A 79 1.80 14.94 -11.96
C LEU A 79 1.46 13.57 -11.36
N ILE A 80 0.20 13.14 -11.47
CA ILE A 80 -0.25 11.82 -11.00
C ILE A 80 0.46 10.70 -11.75
N VAL A 81 0.54 10.80 -13.09
CA VAL A 81 1.21 9.80 -13.92
C VAL A 81 2.70 9.74 -13.58
N LEU A 82 3.37 10.90 -13.48
CA LEU A 82 4.79 10.96 -13.14
C LEU A 82 5.06 10.39 -11.74
N ALA A 83 4.25 10.77 -10.75
CA ALA A 83 4.36 10.27 -9.38
C ALA A 83 4.16 8.75 -9.33
N GLY A 84 3.17 8.22 -10.04
CA GLY A 84 2.93 6.78 -10.14
C GLY A 84 4.12 6.01 -10.72
N LEU A 85 4.73 6.53 -11.79
CA LEU A 85 5.94 5.95 -12.40
C LEU A 85 7.14 5.98 -11.44
N LEU A 86 7.38 7.11 -10.79
CA LEU A 86 8.45 7.28 -9.80
C LEU A 86 8.28 6.32 -8.62
N VAL A 87 7.08 6.20 -8.07
CA VAL A 87 6.76 5.27 -6.96
C VAL A 87 6.91 3.81 -7.40
N GLY A 88 6.44 3.47 -8.61
CA GLY A 88 6.58 2.13 -9.17
C GLY A 88 8.04 1.74 -9.37
N PHE A 89 8.83 2.63 -9.97
CA PHE A 89 10.27 2.45 -10.17
C PHE A 89 11.02 2.33 -8.83
N GLY A 90 10.75 3.23 -7.89
CA GLY A 90 11.32 3.22 -6.54
C GLY A 90 11.01 1.94 -5.76
N SER A 91 9.76 1.44 -5.84
CA SER A 91 9.37 0.18 -5.20
C SER A 91 10.11 -1.03 -5.79
N ARG A 92 10.41 -1.00 -7.10
CA ARG A 92 11.21 -2.05 -7.75
C ARG A 92 12.66 -2.03 -7.29
N MET A 93 13.28 -0.84 -7.23
CA MET A 93 14.66 -0.67 -6.74
C MET A 93 14.79 -1.06 -5.26
N GLY A 94 13.79 -0.73 -4.44
CA GLY A 94 13.73 -1.10 -3.02
C GLY A 94 13.45 -2.58 -2.78
N SER A 95 13.32 -3.41 -3.82
CA SER A 95 12.93 -4.84 -3.74
C SER A 95 11.59 -5.08 -3.02
N GLY A 96 10.72 -4.08 -2.95
CA GLY A 96 9.47 -4.13 -2.21
C GLY A 96 8.77 -2.78 -2.10
N CYS A 97 7.51 -2.80 -1.68
CA CYS A 97 6.73 -1.60 -1.40
C CYS A 97 6.63 -1.31 0.10
N THR A 98 6.21 -0.09 0.44
CA THR A 98 5.93 0.35 1.82
C THR A 98 4.96 -0.58 2.54
N SER A 99 3.95 -1.12 1.86
CA SER A 99 2.99 -2.06 2.47
C SER A 99 3.66 -3.37 2.94
N GLY A 100 4.60 -3.93 2.17
CA GLY A 100 5.26 -5.19 2.53
C GLY A 100 6.40 -5.00 3.52
N HIS A 101 7.22 -3.97 3.34
CA HIS A 101 8.26 -3.59 4.29
C HIS A 101 7.68 -3.07 5.62
N GLY A 102 6.57 -2.36 5.56
CA GLY A 102 5.87 -1.81 6.72
C GLY A 102 5.16 -2.88 7.52
N VAL A 103 4.17 -3.57 6.93
CA VAL A 103 3.28 -4.46 7.71
C VAL A 103 4.01 -5.72 8.19
N LEU A 104 4.78 -6.38 7.31
CA LEU A 104 5.48 -7.63 7.66
C LEU A 104 6.95 -7.43 8.00
N GLY A 105 7.63 -6.49 7.32
CA GLY A 105 9.07 -6.28 7.51
C GLY A 105 9.44 -5.60 8.83
N LEU A 106 8.61 -4.66 9.32
CA LEU A 106 8.74 -4.10 10.67
C LEU A 106 8.31 -5.10 11.73
N ALA A 107 7.26 -5.88 11.49
CA ALA A 107 6.82 -6.95 12.40
C ALA A 107 7.91 -8.03 12.62
N ARG A 108 8.80 -8.23 11.66
CA ARG A 108 9.96 -9.13 11.76
C ARG A 108 11.22 -8.46 12.35
N MET A 109 11.15 -7.21 12.81
CA MET A 109 12.28 -6.41 13.33
C MET A 109 13.54 -6.46 12.43
N SER A 110 13.36 -6.40 11.11
CA SER A 110 14.51 -6.37 10.21
C SER A 110 15.02 -4.94 10.00
N LEU A 111 16.29 -4.70 10.34
CA LEU A 111 16.99 -3.41 10.13
C LEU A 111 16.87 -2.92 8.68
N ARG A 112 16.99 -3.83 7.71
CA ARG A 112 16.84 -3.51 6.28
C ARG A 112 15.46 -2.93 5.96
N SER A 113 14.41 -3.46 6.58
CA SER A 113 13.05 -2.98 6.35
C SER A 113 12.77 -1.66 7.06
N MET A 114 13.33 -1.47 8.25
CA MET A 114 13.26 -0.18 8.94
C MET A 114 13.89 0.93 8.11
N VAL A 115 15.08 0.70 7.56
CA VAL A 115 15.77 1.67 6.70
C VAL A 115 14.94 1.94 5.43
N ALA A 116 14.43 0.90 4.77
CA ALA A 116 13.58 1.09 3.59
C ALA A 116 12.33 1.94 3.89
N VAL A 117 11.62 1.64 4.97
CA VAL A 117 10.44 2.42 5.39
C VAL A 117 10.82 3.86 5.73
N ALA A 118 11.91 4.08 6.47
CA ALA A 118 12.39 5.42 6.80
C ALA A 118 12.74 6.22 5.53
N THR A 119 13.41 5.61 4.54
CA THR A 119 13.72 6.28 3.27
C THR A 119 12.47 6.63 2.46
N PHE A 120 11.47 5.74 2.40
CA PHE A 120 10.23 6.04 1.69
C PHE A 120 9.42 7.14 2.38
N LEU A 121 9.36 7.11 3.72
CA LEU A 121 8.64 8.11 4.49
C LEU A 121 9.31 9.49 4.35
N THR A 122 10.64 9.55 4.50
CA THR A 122 11.41 10.80 4.36
C THR A 122 11.31 11.36 2.95
N ALA A 123 11.44 10.54 1.91
CA ALA A 123 11.27 10.98 0.53
C ALA A 123 9.86 11.54 0.27
N GLY A 124 8.82 10.91 0.82
CA GLY A 124 7.44 11.41 0.73
C GLY A 124 7.25 12.77 1.43
N VAL A 125 7.79 12.92 2.64
CA VAL A 125 7.76 14.19 3.38
C VAL A 125 8.48 15.30 2.60
N VAL A 126 9.66 15.01 2.07
CA VAL A 126 10.44 15.96 1.26
C VAL A 126 9.68 16.33 -0.01
N ALA A 127 9.10 15.35 -0.73
CA ALA A 127 8.33 15.61 -1.94
C ALA A 127 7.14 16.55 -1.67
N VAL A 128 6.38 16.32 -0.60
CA VAL A 128 5.26 17.19 -0.21
C VAL A 128 5.76 18.57 0.23
N ALA A 129 6.87 18.64 0.99
CA ALA A 129 7.45 19.91 1.41
C ALA A 129 7.91 20.76 0.21
N VAL A 130 8.55 20.13 -0.78
CA VAL A 130 8.98 20.78 -2.02
C VAL A 130 7.78 21.25 -2.85
N LEU A 131 6.77 20.39 -3.05
CA LEU A 131 5.56 20.77 -3.80
C LEU A 131 4.84 21.97 -3.14
N ARG A 132 4.68 21.94 -1.81
CA ARG A 132 4.10 23.05 -1.05
C ARG A 132 4.96 24.32 -1.13
N ALA A 133 6.28 24.20 -1.09
CA ALA A 133 7.18 25.34 -1.24
C ALA A 133 7.14 25.96 -2.64
N LEU A 134 6.82 25.16 -3.68
CA LEU A 134 6.63 25.62 -5.06
C LEU A 134 5.25 26.23 -5.33
N GLY A 135 4.36 26.29 -4.33
CA GLY A 135 3.10 27.04 -4.40
C GLY A 135 1.88 26.25 -4.90
N SER A 136 1.91 24.90 -4.86
CA SER A 136 0.72 24.06 -5.07
C SER A 136 -0.13 23.92 -3.81
#